data_AF-A0A2N7L354-F1
#
_entry.id   AF-A0A2N7L354-F1
#
_cell.length_a   1.000
_cell.length_b   1.000
_cell.length_c   1.000
_cell.angle_alpha   90.00
_cell.angle_beta   90.00
_cell.angle_gamma   90.00
#
_symmetry.space_group_name_H-M   'P 1'
#
loop_
_entity.id
_entity.type
_entity.pdbx_description
1 polymer ?
#
loop_
_entity_poly.entity_id
_entity_poly.type
_entity_poly.pdbx_seq_one_letter_code
_entity_poly.pdbx_strand_id
1 'polypeptide(L)'
;MKIIFADDMADMRDSIIKSLAAVEDQFGPFEILGQAKDGQELIALVERYPDVDLVLTDLRMPNMDGLSALVYLKANVKVKNIFVISSENIVSISQAEKRKIEADIEEKMGLLDKIAHRVIDNEVVEGKINSILTGCEKLRLDPIKVAEYYGASGYMRKPISSRKVASIFEGMSNSQGFVNIGLV
;
A
#
# COMPACT_ATOMS: atom_id res chain seq x y z
N MET A 1 3.40 -13.87 13.98
CA MET A 1 3.57 -12.56 13.32
C MET A 1 2.27 -11.77 13.44
N LYS A 2 2.35 -10.50 13.81
CA LYS A 2 1.19 -9.63 14.02
C LYS A 2 0.81 -8.87 12.75
N ILE A 3 -0.44 -9.01 12.31
CA ILE A 3 -0.91 -8.52 11.01
C ILE A 3 -2.13 -7.61 11.18
N ILE A 4 -2.12 -6.48 10.48
CA ILE A 4 -3.30 -5.65 10.23
C ILE A 4 -3.54 -5.60 8.73
N PHE A 5 -4.79 -5.57 8.29
CA PHE A 5 -5.08 -5.36 6.89
C PHE A 5 -6.29 -4.47 6.63
N ALA A 6 -6.28 -3.79 5.48
CA ALA A 6 -7.32 -2.87 5.04
C ALA A 6 -7.76 -3.21 3.62
N ASP A 7 -9.06 -3.38 3.43
CA ASP A 7 -9.70 -3.55 2.12
C ASP A 7 -11.19 -3.20 2.28
N ASP A 8 -11.76 -2.42 1.37
CA ASP A 8 -13.15 -1.97 1.48
C ASP A 8 -14.14 -3.11 1.18
N MET A 9 -13.71 -4.16 0.48
CA MET A 9 -14.52 -5.32 0.14
C MET A 9 -14.42 -6.42 1.22
N ALA A 10 -15.55 -6.78 1.83
CA ALA A 10 -15.60 -7.84 2.85
C ALA A 10 -15.06 -9.20 2.35
N ASP A 11 -15.43 -9.60 1.13
CA ASP A 11 -14.97 -10.87 0.53
C ASP A 11 -13.44 -10.91 0.32
N MET A 12 -12.82 -9.76 0.08
CA MET A 12 -11.36 -9.66 -0.05
C MET A 12 -10.68 -9.83 1.30
N ARG A 13 -11.22 -9.20 2.35
CA ARG A 13 -10.78 -9.41 3.73
C ARG A 13 -10.87 -10.89 4.13
N ASP A 14 -11.96 -11.57 3.82
CA ASP A 14 -12.11 -13.01 4.04
C ASP A 14 -11.09 -13.84 3.25
N SER A 15 -10.76 -13.42 2.03
CA SER A 15 -9.76 -14.08 1.18
C SER A 15 -8.35 -13.93 1.74
N ILE A 16 -8.00 -12.79 2.36
CA ILE A 16 -6.74 -12.59 3.08
C ILE A 16 -6.66 -13.56 4.25
N ILE A 17 -7.69 -13.64 5.09
CA ILE A 17 -7.73 -14.53 6.26
C ILE A 17 -7.52 -15.98 5.85
N LYS A 18 -8.29 -16.46 4.86
CA LYS A 18 -8.18 -17.82 4.33
C LYS A 18 -6.78 -18.11 3.78
N SER A 19 -6.20 -17.14 3.07
CA SER A 19 -4.87 -17.30 2.47
C SER A 19 -3.75 -17.32 3.53
N LEU A 20 -3.86 -16.52 4.59
CA LEU A 20 -2.95 -16.55 5.75
C LEU A 20 -3.04 -17.89 6.48
N ALA A 21 -4.24 -18.34 6.82
CA ALA A 21 -4.45 -19.64 7.48
C ALA A 21 -3.87 -20.81 6.66
N ALA A 22 -4.00 -20.76 5.33
CA ALA A 22 -3.51 -21.80 4.44
C ALA A 22 -1.97 -21.90 4.36
N VAL A 23 -1.22 -20.91 4.84
CA VAL A 23 0.25 -20.89 4.82
C VAL A 23 0.86 -20.86 6.22
N GLU A 24 0.03 -20.90 7.27
CA GLU A 24 0.47 -20.81 8.66
C GLU A 24 1.45 -21.93 9.05
N ASP A 25 1.20 -23.17 8.61
CA ASP A 25 2.09 -24.30 8.86
C ASP A 25 3.51 -24.10 8.31
N GLN A 26 3.66 -23.27 7.26
CA GLN A 26 4.94 -23.01 6.60
C GLN A 26 5.70 -21.83 7.20
N PHE A 27 4.99 -20.78 7.62
CA PHE A 27 5.61 -19.51 8.04
C PHE A 27 5.42 -19.20 9.54
N GLY A 28 4.72 -20.07 10.26
CA GLY A 28 4.41 -19.92 11.68
C GLY A 28 3.11 -19.14 11.94
N PRO A 29 2.72 -19.00 13.21
CA PRO A 29 1.41 -18.48 13.59
C PRO A 29 1.22 -17.02 13.21
N PHE A 30 0.01 -16.69 12.74
CA PHE A 30 -0.42 -15.31 12.45
C PHE A 30 -1.43 -14.82 13.49
N GLU A 31 -1.21 -13.61 14.00
CA GLU A 31 -2.14 -12.92 14.89
C GLU A 31 -2.74 -11.73 14.12
N ILE A 32 -4.02 -11.81 13.79
CA ILE A 32 -4.73 -10.71 13.12
C ILE A 32 -5.20 -9.73 14.20
N LEU A 33 -4.54 -8.58 14.29
CA LEU A 33 -4.82 -7.55 15.30
C LEU A 33 -6.05 -6.71 14.95
N GLY A 34 -6.36 -6.57 13.66
CA GLY A 34 -7.48 -5.75 13.21
C GLY A 34 -7.68 -5.76 11.71
N GLN A 35 -8.87 -5.32 11.30
CA GLN A 35 -9.28 -5.15 9.92
C GLN A 35 -9.86 -3.75 9.74
N ALA A 36 -9.48 -3.07 8.67
CA ALA A 36 -9.99 -1.75 8.30
C ALA A 36 -10.73 -1.79 6.96
N LYS A 37 -11.64 -0.85 6.76
CA LYS A 37 -12.39 -0.64 5.51
C LYS A 37 -11.93 0.58 4.72
N ASP A 38 -11.11 1.43 5.34
CA ASP A 38 -10.46 2.58 4.73
C ASP A 38 -9.12 2.91 5.39
N GLY A 39 -8.42 3.91 4.83
CA GLY A 39 -7.14 4.37 5.33
C GLY A 39 -7.19 5.00 6.72
N GLN A 40 -8.31 5.62 7.12
CA GLN A 40 -8.44 6.25 8.44
C GLN A 40 -8.58 5.18 9.54
N GLU A 41 -9.42 4.18 9.31
CA GLU A 41 -9.53 3.01 10.20
C GLU A 41 -8.19 2.27 10.28
N LEU A 42 -7.46 2.14 9.17
CA LEU A 42 -6.15 1.50 9.14
C LEU A 42 -5.14 2.24 10.03
N ILE A 43 -5.06 3.58 9.90
CA ILE A 43 -4.20 4.42 10.73
C ILE A 43 -4.53 4.24 12.21
N ALA A 44 -5.81 4.34 12.57
CA ALA A 44 -6.24 4.21 13.96
C ALA A 44 -5.91 2.83 14.56
N LEU A 45 -5.97 1.75 13.76
CA LEU A 45 -5.58 0.40 14.19
C LEU A 45 -4.08 0.28 14.40
N VAL A 46 -3.26 0.84 13.49
CA VAL A 46 -1.80 0.78 13.64
C VAL A 46 -1.33 1.63 14.83
N GLU A 47 -1.93 2.79 15.05
CA GLU A 47 -1.63 3.61 16.24
C GLU A 47 -2.03 2.92 17.54
N ARG A 48 -3.12 2.13 17.52
CA ARG A 48 -3.55 1.30 18.65
C ARG A 48 -2.60 0.12 18.90
N TYR A 49 -2.03 -0.46 17.84
CA TYR A 49 -1.15 -1.62 17.91
C TYR A 49 0.21 -1.33 17.26
N PRO A 50 1.08 -0.57 17.94
CA PRO A 50 2.37 -0.14 17.38
C PRO A 50 3.38 -1.27 17.19
N ASP A 51 3.09 -2.48 17.68
CA ASP A 51 3.88 -3.69 17.56
C ASP A 51 3.48 -4.58 16.38
N VAL A 52 2.65 -4.08 15.46
CA VAL A 52 2.31 -4.75 14.20
C VAL A 52 3.56 -5.02 13.36
N ASP A 53 3.69 -6.25 12.84
CA ASP A 53 4.83 -6.67 12.01
C ASP A 53 4.59 -6.42 10.52
N LEU A 54 3.34 -6.56 10.07
CA LEU A 54 2.93 -6.46 8.68
C LEU A 54 1.57 -5.77 8.54
N VAL A 55 1.52 -4.77 7.66
CA VAL A 55 0.29 -4.15 7.18
C VAL A 55 0.07 -4.55 5.72
N LEU A 56 -1.14 -5.03 5.41
CA LEU A 56 -1.60 -5.21 4.03
C LEU A 56 -2.69 -4.19 3.73
N THR A 57 -2.52 -3.32 2.74
CA THR A 57 -3.54 -2.31 2.43
C THR A 57 -3.95 -2.38 0.97
N ASP A 58 -5.25 -2.36 0.70
CA ASP A 58 -5.73 -2.06 -0.65
C ASP A 58 -5.32 -0.64 -1.02
N LEU A 59 -5.06 -0.42 -2.30
CA LEU A 59 -4.60 0.86 -2.82
C LEU A 59 -5.75 1.87 -2.87
N ARG A 60 -6.93 1.43 -3.33
CA ARG A 60 -8.13 2.26 -3.44
C ARG A 60 -9.15 1.85 -2.39
N MET A 61 -9.56 2.79 -1.57
CA MET A 61 -10.60 2.63 -0.54
C MET A 61 -11.41 3.94 -0.47
N PRO A 62 -12.66 3.91 0.04
CA PRO A 62 -13.42 5.13 0.31
C PRO A 62 -12.75 5.97 1.40
N ASN A 63 -13.17 7.24 1.52
CA ASN A 63 -12.68 8.22 2.51
C ASN A 63 -11.19 8.55 2.39
N MET A 64 -10.31 7.63 2.79
CA MET A 64 -8.85 7.71 2.61
C MET A 64 -8.35 6.46 1.90
N ASP A 65 -7.66 6.66 0.78
CA ASP A 65 -7.03 5.57 0.03
C ASP A 65 -5.80 5.01 0.77
N GLY A 66 -5.45 3.75 0.46
CA GLY A 66 -4.35 3.09 1.17
C GLY A 66 -2.96 3.61 0.82
N LEU A 67 -2.81 4.31 -0.31
CA LEU A 67 -1.55 4.97 -0.64
C LEU A 67 -1.35 6.22 0.24
N SER A 68 -2.40 6.99 0.49
CA SER A 68 -2.40 8.07 1.49
C SER A 68 -2.14 7.52 2.90
N ALA A 69 -2.77 6.41 3.27
CA ALA A 69 -2.52 5.76 4.55
C ALA A 69 -1.06 5.30 4.68
N LEU A 70 -0.47 4.69 3.64
CA LEU A 70 0.95 4.35 3.61
C LEU A 70 1.83 5.57 3.89
N VAL A 71 1.58 6.69 3.20
CA VAL A 71 2.36 7.93 3.36
C VAL A 71 2.29 8.44 4.80
N TYR A 72 1.09 8.53 5.37
CA TYR A 72 0.92 8.90 6.77
C TYR A 72 1.67 7.94 7.69
N LEU A 73 1.48 6.63 7.51
CA LEU A 73 2.06 5.62 8.40
C LEU A 73 3.58 5.65 8.37
N LYS A 74 4.19 5.81 7.20
CA LYS A 74 5.66 5.86 7.06
C LYS A 74 6.27 7.13 7.64
N ALA A 75 5.53 8.23 7.69
CA ALA A 75 5.98 9.47 8.31
C ALA A 75 5.78 9.49 9.83
N ASN A 76 4.67 8.96 10.33
CA ASN A 76 4.21 9.20 11.70
C ASN A 76 4.38 7.98 12.64
N VAL A 77 4.47 6.76 12.13
CA VAL A 77 4.57 5.54 12.95
C VAL A 77 5.65 4.58 12.47
N LYS A 78 6.12 3.73 13.38
CA LYS A 78 7.14 2.72 13.07
C LYS A 78 6.51 1.40 12.68
N VAL A 79 6.11 1.26 11.42
CA VAL A 79 5.68 -0.03 10.85
C VAL A 79 6.81 -0.66 10.06
N LYS A 80 7.18 -1.90 10.42
CA LYS A 80 8.25 -2.64 9.74
C LYS A 80 7.92 -2.86 8.27
N ASN A 81 6.78 -3.50 8.00
CA ASN A 81 6.41 -3.89 6.64
C ASN A 81 5.03 -3.40 6.26
N ILE A 82 4.93 -2.75 5.10
CA ILE A 82 3.65 -2.36 4.50
C ILE A 82 3.64 -2.84 3.06
N PHE A 83 2.68 -3.72 2.72
CA PHE A 83 2.45 -4.20 1.37
C PHE A 83 1.16 -3.58 0.81
N VAL A 84 1.26 -3.04 -0.40
CA VAL A 84 0.10 -2.55 -1.14
C VAL A 84 -0.49 -3.69 -1.96
N ILE A 85 -1.78 -3.92 -1.82
CA ILE A 85 -2.55 -4.88 -2.61
C ILE A 85 -3.38 -4.08 -3.60
N SER A 86 -3.43 -4.47 -4.88
CA SER A 86 -4.35 -3.80 -5.82
C SER A 86 -4.72 -4.67 -7.00
N SER A 87 -5.92 -4.43 -7.54
CA SER A 87 -6.33 -4.90 -8.86
C SER A 87 -5.74 -4.05 -9.99
N GLU A 88 -5.24 -2.86 -9.68
CA GLU A 88 -4.65 -1.96 -10.67
C GLU A 88 -3.42 -2.59 -11.32
N ASN A 89 -3.30 -2.43 -12.63
CA ASN A 89 -2.11 -2.85 -13.37
C ASN A 89 -1.02 -1.80 -13.19
N ILE A 90 0.23 -2.26 -13.14
CA ILE A 90 1.36 -1.39 -13.50
C ILE A 90 1.06 -0.91 -14.93
N VAL A 91 0.81 0.39 -15.11
CA VAL A 91 0.52 0.93 -16.44
C VAL A 91 1.76 0.75 -17.30
N SER A 92 1.67 -0.10 -18.32
CA SER A 92 2.68 -0.24 -19.35
C SER A 92 2.64 1.00 -20.25
N ILE A 93 3.33 2.05 -19.80
CA ILE A 93 3.48 3.29 -20.56
C ILE A 93 4.34 3.03 -21.80
N SER A 94 3.92 3.53 -22.97
CA SER A 94 4.69 3.44 -24.21
C SER A 94 6.05 4.15 -24.10
N GLN A 95 7.07 3.77 -24.89
CA GLN A 95 8.40 4.39 -24.78
C GLN A 95 8.39 5.93 -24.99
N ALA A 96 7.49 6.42 -25.85
CA ALA A 96 7.34 7.85 -26.10
C ALA A 96 6.70 8.60 -24.92
N GLU A 97 5.68 8.00 -24.30
CA GLU A 97 5.07 8.54 -23.08
C GLU A 97 6.00 8.43 -21.87
N LYS A 98 6.81 7.37 -21.78
CA LYS A 98 7.83 7.24 -20.72
C LYS A 98 8.80 8.42 -20.76
N ARG A 99 9.37 8.74 -21.92
CA ARG A 99 10.28 9.89 -22.06
C ARG A 99 9.63 11.22 -21.69
N LYS A 100 8.36 11.42 -22.06
CA LYS A 100 7.62 12.63 -21.72
C LYS A 100 7.25 12.70 -20.24
N ILE A 101 6.98 11.56 -19.61
CA ILE A 101 6.75 11.48 -18.16
C ILE A 101 8.06 11.74 -17.42
N GLU A 102 9.15 11.06 -17.81
CA GLU A 102 10.50 11.17 -17.24
C GLU A 102 11.05 12.60 -17.26
N ALA A 103 10.80 13.36 -18.33
CA ALA A 103 11.24 14.75 -18.44
C ALA A 103 10.67 15.67 -17.32
N ASP A 104 9.51 15.32 -16.76
CA ASP A 104 8.80 16.13 -15.76
C ASP A 104 8.59 15.38 -14.43
N ILE A 105 9.27 14.25 -14.19
CA ILE A 105 9.07 13.45 -12.96
C ILE A 105 9.36 14.29 -11.72
N GLU A 106 10.47 15.04 -11.71
CA GLU A 106 10.88 15.83 -10.53
C GLU A 106 9.82 16.89 -10.17
N GLU A 107 9.29 17.60 -11.17
CA GLU A 107 8.22 18.59 -10.95
C GLU A 107 6.95 17.93 -10.42
N LYS A 108 6.55 16.79 -11.00
CA LYS A 108 5.38 16.04 -10.57
C LYS A 108 5.53 15.51 -9.15
N MET A 109 6.70 14.98 -8.81
CA MET A 109 6.99 14.53 -7.45
C MET A 109 6.94 15.70 -6.47
N GLY A 110 7.48 16.87 -6.81
CA GLY A 110 7.36 18.07 -5.98
C GLY A 110 5.92 18.55 -5.77
N LEU A 111 5.02 18.34 -6.75
CA LEU A 111 3.59 18.58 -6.57
C LEU A 111 2.93 17.53 -5.70
N LEU A 112 3.34 16.26 -5.84
CA LEU A 112 2.86 15.15 -5.02
C LEU A 112 3.28 15.32 -3.55
N ASP A 113 4.49 15.82 -3.28
CA ASP A 113 4.98 16.08 -1.93
C ASP A 113 4.13 17.13 -1.20
N LYS A 114 3.58 18.12 -1.92
CA LYS A 114 2.61 19.08 -1.34
C LYS A 114 1.28 18.40 -0.97
N ILE A 115 0.93 17.30 -1.62
CA ILE A 115 -0.20 16.46 -1.22
C ILE A 115 0.21 15.60 -0.03
N ALA A 116 1.41 15.00 -0.05
CA ALA A 116 1.96 14.19 1.02
C ALA A 116 2.03 14.97 2.35
N HIS A 117 2.53 16.20 2.36
CA HIS A 117 2.55 17.02 3.58
C HIS A 117 1.17 17.16 4.23
N ARG A 118 0.13 17.44 3.44
CA ARG A 118 -1.24 17.55 3.95
C ARG A 118 -1.76 16.22 4.49
N VAL A 119 -1.44 15.11 3.82
CA VAL A 119 -1.78 13.78 4.32
C VAL A 119 -1.05 13.46 5.62
N ILE A 120 0.24 13.76 5.72
CA ILE A 120 1.09 13.53 6.91
C ILE A 120 0.59 14.36 8.10
N ASP A 121 0.23 15.61 7.87
CA ASP A 121 -0.28 16.54 8.88
C ASP A 121 -1.78 16.33 9.19
N ASN A 122 -2.43 15.35 8.51
CA ASN A 122 -3.86 15.08 8.58
C ASN A 122 -4.72 16.34 8.30
N GLU A 123 -4.26 17.20 7.39
CA GLU A 123 -4.90 18.45 7.01
C GLU A 123 -5.81 18.25 5.79
N VAL A 124 -7.09 18.64 5.93
CA VAL A 124 -8.03 18.67 4.81
C VAL A 124 -8.24 20.11 4.37
N VAL A 125 -7.65 20.47 3.23
CA VAL A 125 -7.82 21.81 2.64
C VAL A 125 -8.91 21.76 1.57
N GLU A 126 -9.93 22.60 1.73
CA GLU A 126 -11.02 22.72 0.76
C GLU A 126 -10.49 23.16 -0.62
N GLY A 127 -11.01 22.53 -1.68
CA GLY A 127 -10.59 22.80 -3.07
C GLY A 127 -9.20 22.26 -3.45
N LYS A 128 -8.50 21.57 -2.54
CA LYS A 128 -7.22 20.90 -2.82
C LYS A 128 -7.39 19.38 -2.83
N ILE A 129 -6.44 18.70 -3.48
CA ILE A 129 -6.41 17.23 -3.54
C ILE A 129 -5.81 16.71 -2.24
N ASN A 130 -6.56 15.97 -1.43
CA ASN A 130 -6.10 15.41 -0.15
C ASN A 130 -5.86 13.88 -0.22
N SER A 131 -5.72 13.33 -1.43
CA SER A 131 -5.45 11.91 -1.70
C SER A 131 -4.22 11.77 -2.58
N ILE A 132 -3.26 10.96 -2.14
CA ILE A 132 -2.05 10.63 -2.90
C ILE A 132 -2.43 9.88 -4.16
N LEU A 133 -3.35 8.90 -4.08
CA LEU A 133 -3.82 8.17 -5.25
C LEU A 133 -4.43 9.11 -6.31
N THR A 134 -5.32 10.02 -5.92
CA THR A 134 -5.86 11.03 -6.85
C THR A 134 -4.74 11.93 -7.41
N GLY A 135 -3.74 12.27 -6.59
CA GLY A 135 -2.54 12.98 -7.03
C GLY A 135 -1.81 12.23 -8.15
N CYS A 136 -1.55 10.93 -7.96
CA CYS A 136 -0.94 10.06 -8.96
C CYS A 136 -1.72 10.04 -10.26
N GLU A 137 -3.04 9.89 -10.21
CA GLU A 137 -3.91 9.89 -11.39
C GLU A 137 -3.83 11.20 -12.17
N LYS A 138 -3.90 12.35 -11.47
CA LYS A 138 -3.85 13.68 -12.12
C LYS A 138 -2.48 14.00 -12.70
N LEU A 139 -1.41 13.59 -12.01
CA LEU A 139 -0.03 13.82 -12.43
C LEU A 139 0.48 12.74 -13.41
N ARG A 140 -0.32 11.68 -13.63
CA ARG A 140 0.04 10.50 -14.43
C ARG A 140 1.31 9.82 -13.89
N LEU A 141 1.36 9.63 -12.58
CA LEU A 141 2.39 8.85 -11.90
C LEU A 141 1.89 7.44 -11.66
N ASP A 142 2.80 6.47 -11.73
CA ASP A 142 2.51 5.08 -11.38
C ASP A 142 2.36 4.96 -9.85
N PRO A 143 1.18 4.60 -9.33
CA PRO A 143 0.95 4.56 -7.89
C PRO A 143 1.78 3.48 -7.19
N ILE A 144 2.23 2.43 -7.88
CA ILE A 144 3.11 1.39 -7.31
C ILE A 144 4.52 1.94 -7.15
N LYS A 145 5.00 2.73 -8.11
CA LYS A 145 6.29 3.43 -8.00
C LYS A 145 6.27 4.51 -6.93
N VAL A 146 5.15 5.20 -6.77
CA VAL A 146 4.94 6.14 -5.67
C VAL A 146 4.89 5.42 -4.32
N ALA A 147 4.24 4.26 -4.23
CA ALA A 147 4.25 3.45 -3.02
C ALA A 147 5.67 3.02 -2.63
N GLU A 148 6.45 2.54 -3.60
CA GLU A 148 7.88 2.20 -3.42
C GLU A 148 8.68 3.43 -2.95
N TYR A 149 8.47 4.60 -3.56
CA TYR A 149 9.12 5.86 -3.19
C TYR A 149 8.84 6.27 -1.73
N TYR A 150 7.58 6.17 -1.29
CA TYR A 150 7.19 6.44 0.11
C TYR A 150 7.47 5.28 1.07
N GLY A 151 8.17 4.23 0.62
CA GLY A 151 8.73 3.21 1.49
C GLY A 151 7.85 1.99 1.73
N ALA A 152 6.91 1.66 0.83
CA ALA A 152 6.26 0.36 0.83
C ALA A 152 7.30 -0.77 0.72
N SER A 153 7.07 -1.86 1.44
CA SER A 153 7.91 -3.06 1.40
C SER A 153 7.65 -3.91 0.15
N GLY A 154 6.47 -3.77 -0.45
CA GLY A 154 6.14 -4.49 -1.66
C GLY A 154 4.73 -4.24 -2.16
N TYR A 155 4.43 -4.92 -3.26
CA TYR A 155 3.14 -4.89 -3.93
C TYR A 155 2.68 -6.30 -4.28
N MET A 156 1.39 -6.57 -4.10
CA MET A 156 0.73 -7.80 -4.54
C MET A 156 -0.47 -7.49 -5.43
N ARG A 157 -0.49 -8.09 -6.63
CA ARG A 157 -1.63 -7.95 -7.53
C ARG A 157 -2.78 -8.85 -7.10
N LYS A 158 -4.02 -8.36 -7.08
CA LYS A 158 -5.24 -9.16 -6.91
C LYS A 158 -5.46 -10.10 -8.14
N PRO A 159 -6.18 -11.23 -8.03
CA PRO A 159 -6.82 -11.77 -6.83
C PRO A 159 -5.79 -12.32 -5.85
N ILE A 160 -6.17 -12.33 -4.58
CA ILE A 160 -5.38 -12.84 -3.46
C ILE A 160 -5.47 -14.36 -3.44
N SER A 161 -4.36 -15.03 -3.20
CA SER A 161 -4.30 -16.49 -3.05
C SER A 161 -3.22 -16.87 -2.04
N SER A 162 -3.34 -18.06 -1.46
CA SER A 162 -2.33 -18.61 -0.54
C SER A 162 -0.93 -18.61 -1.15
N ARG A 163 -0.79 -18.95 -2.45
CA ARG A 163 0.49 -18.87 -3.17
C ARG A 163 1.07 -17.46 -3.17
N LYS A 164 0.28 -16.43 -3.46
CA LYS A 164 0.80 -15.04 -3.47
C LYS A 164 1.12 -14.54 -2.07
N VAL A 165 0.32 -14.93 -1.07
CA VAL A 165 0.58 -14.61 0.34
C VAL A 165 1.87 -15.29 0.82
N ALA A 166 2.13 -16.56 0.45
CA ALA A 166 3.41 -17.21 0.70
C ALA A 166 4.60 -16.42 0.10
N SER A 167 4.44 -15.91 -1.13
CA SER A 167 5.48 -15.10 -1.79
C SER A 167 5.78 -13.78 -1.07
N ILE A 168 4.84 -13.22 -0.28
CA ILE A 168 5.13 -12.06 0.58
C ILE A 168 6.19 -12.45 1.60
N PHE A 169 5.98 -13.57 2.31
CA PHE A 169 6.87 -14.02 3.38
C PHE A 169 8.21 -14.54 2.87
N GLU A 170 8.21 -15.24 1.73
CA GLU A 170 9.43 -15.63 1.03
C GLU A 170 10.24 -14.41 0.58
N GLY A 171 9.56 -13.39 0.04
CA GLY A 171 10.18 -12.12 -0.36
C GLY A 171 10.80 -11.40 0.83
N MET A 172 10.05 -11.24 1.93
CA MET A 172 10.53 -10.59 3.15
C MET A 172 11.75 -11.28 3.79
N SER A 173 11.88 -12.60 3.63
CA SER A 173 13.02 -13.36 4.17
C SER A 173 14.28 -13.24 3.31
N ASN A 174 14.10 -13.00 2.00
CA ASN A 174 15.18 -13.06 1.00
C ASN A 174 15.65 -11.69 0.48
N SER A 175 14.87 -10.61 0.66
CA SER A 175 15.22 -9.27 0.14
C SER A 175 15.34 -8.20 1.23
N GLN A 176 16.27 -7.26 1.01
CA GLN A 176 16.28 -5.96 1.70
C GLN A 176 15.56 -4.86 0.90
N GLY A 177 14.84 -5.21 -0.17
CA GLY A 177 14.24 -4.27 -1.12
C GLY A 177 12.80 -4.61 -1.48
N PHE A 178 12.20 -3.78 -2.33
CA PHE A 178 10.80 -3.86 -2.73
C PHE A 178 10.41 -5.22 -3.35
N VAL A 179 9.43 -5.89 -2.76
CA VAL A 179 8.93 -7.19 -3.20
C VAL A 179 7.75 -7.01 -4.17
N ASN A 180 7.85 -7.54 -5.39
CA ASN A 180 6.78 -7.45 -6.39
C ASN A 180 6.14 -8.81 -6.70
N ILE A 181 4.85 -8.96 -6.37
CA ILE A 181 4.07 -10.19 -6.51
C ILE A 181 2.90 -9.90 -7.47
N GLY A 182 3.24 -9.57 -8.71
CA GLY A 182 2.25 -9.15 -9.70
C GLY A 182 2.69 -9.19 -11.16
N LEU A 183 3.95 -9.55 -11.44
CA LEU A 183 4.47 -9.81 -12.78
C LEU A 183 4.74 -11.31 -12.92
N VAL A 184 3.73 -12.06 -13.37
CA VAL A 184 3.93 -13.32 -14.10
C VAL A 184 3.27 -13.14 -15.46
#